data_AF-A0A9E1MXQ7-F1
#
_entry.id   AF-A0A9E1MXQ7-F1
#
_cell.length_a   1.000
_cell.length_b   1.000
_cell.length_c   1.000
_cell.angle_alpha   90.00
_cell.angle_beta   90.00
_cell.angle_gamma   90.00
#
_symmetry.space_group_name_H-M   'P 1'
#
loop_
_entity.id
_entity.type
_entity.pdbx_description
1 polymer ?
#
loop_
_entity_poly.entity_id
_entity_poly.type
_entity_poly.pdbx_seq_one_letter_code
_entity_poly.pdbx_strand_id
1 'polypeptide(L)'
;MQYLTKLNSSTEAAYYSVGGEFASRVERYIVSTAETRDICNQPELVGCEYTNKLRDAVTKALVHAPFRSVLEEHPQHRVCVLNFLRGGLNFDIRNALHNSLGLNRQTSAFMSSQRSRTEDGRWQVREDMYRKLHIPSGAVILAGDVVATGITVANGFDVLLDHLQNIGSSIRWLVFFTIGCHKLEKHLEEYDARCREAFDDYHGCFAIYFEGKFKLVDSRTQLKIGVPGTDLIRRGDVVLSPEFEASQWDRITHPLERCTIYDAGSRAFDVPSYLEDVLEYWQAVQALAEGGFTLTEAMAERWPIDAFASFDTFRQQRQTRWRNVDQQFLASMYEHYEKRWVGSELEDSAEALKRVCAERIETIRELMG
;
A
#
# COMPACT_ATOMS: atom_id res chain seq x y z
N MET A 1 20.50 5.65 3.55
CA MET A 1 19.38 5.81 2.59
C MET A 1 18.87 4.45 2.13
N GLN A 2 17.54 4.28 1.94
CA GLN A 2 16.97 3.03 1.40
C GLN A 2 17.01 2.97 -0.13
N TYR A 3 17.10 1.77 -0.68
CA TYR A 3 17.12 1.50 -2.12
C TYR A 3 16.37 0.21 -2.45
N LEU A 4 15.97 0.07 -3.71
CA LEU A 4 15.35 -1.10 -4.29
C LEU A 4 16.36 -1.84 -5.16
N THR A 5 16.38 -3.17 -5.06
CA THR A 5 17.11 -4.01 -6.01
C THR A 5 16.11 -4.89 -6.73
N LYS A 6 16.02 -4.75 -8.06
CA LYS A 6 15.14 -5.56 -8.89
C LYS A 6 15.55 -7.04 -8.80
N LEU A 7 14.60 -7.91 -8.44
CA LEU A 7 14.81 -9.34 -8.26
C LEU A 7 14.32 -10.13 -9.47
N ASN A 8 13.06 -9.93 -9.79
CA ASN A 8 12.41 -10.52 -10.95
C ASN A 8 11.40 -9.52 -11.51
N SER A 9 11.13 -9.62 -12.81
CA SER A 9 10.00 -8.96 -13.42
C SER A 9 9.46 -9.83 -14.54
N SER A 10 8.15 -10.02 -14.54
CA SER A 10 7.40 -10.50 -15.68
C SER A 10 6.65 -9.33 -16.31
N THR A 11 5.87 -9.62 -17.35
CA THR A 11 4.89 -8.67 -17.89
C THR A 11 3.76 -8.35 -16.89
N GLU A 12 3.59 -9.16 -15.84
CA GLU A 12 2.46 -9.07 -14.90
C GLU A 12 2.84 -8.44 -13.56
N ALA A 13 4.05 -8.68 -13.07
CA ALA A 13 4.53 -8.15 -11.79
C ALA A 13 6.04 -7.88 -11.81
N ALA A 14 6.47 -6.85 -11.08
CA ALA A 14 7.88 -6.55 -10.84
C ALA A 14 8.18 -6.54 -9.33
N TYR A 15 9.14 -7.37 -8.91
CA TYR A 15 9.57 -7.50 -7.51
C TYR A 15 10.92 -6.82 -7.27
N TYR A 16 10.98 -6.14 -6.13
CA TYR A 16 12.16 -5.45 -5.64
C TYR A 16 12.41 -5.80 -4.17
N SER A 17 13.65 -6.15 -3.80
CA SER A 17 14.04 -6.19 -2.40
C SER A 17 14.33 -4.78 -1.89
N VAL A 18 13.93 -4.50 -0.65
CA VAL A 18 14.22 -3.22 0.02
C VAL A 18 15.51 -3.35 0.82
N GLY A 19 16.54 -2.64 0.39
CA GLY A 19 17.84 -2.54 1.08
C GLY A 19 18.07 -1.15 1.68
N GLY A 20 19.13 -1.01 2.47
CA GLY A 20 19.53 0.24 3.11
C GLY A 20 20.17 0.02 4.47
N GLU A 21 20.47 1.10 5.18
CA GLU A 21 21.20 1.09 6.46
C GLU A 21 20.42 0.48 7.64
N PHE A 22 19.14 0.15 7.43
CA PHE A 22 18.32 -0.49 8.46
C PHE A 22 18.41 -2.01 8.33
N ALA A 23 19.21 -2.61 9.22
CA ALA A 23 19.30 -4.05 9.39
C ALA A 23 18.03 -4.56 10.09
N SER A 24 17.16 -5.22 9.32
CA SER A 24 15.97 -5.89 9.83
C SER A 24 16.07 -7.39 9.53
N ARG A 25 15.52 -8.22 10.42
CA ARG A 25 15.30 -9.64 10.14
C ARG A 25 14.04 -9.89 9.32
N VAL A 26 13.15 -8.89 9.26
CA VAL A 26 11.98 -8.93 8.39
C VAL A 26 12.47 -8.74 6.95
N GLU A 27 12.15 -9.71 6.10
CA GLU A 27 12.44 -9.61 4.68
C GLU A 27 11.41 -8.69 4.02
N ARG A 28 11.88 -7.68 3.29
CA ARG A 28 11.05 -6.59 2.78
C ARG A 28 11.09 -6.55 1.27
N TYR A 29 9.92 -6.55 0.67
CA TYR A 29 9.76 -6.52 -0.77
C TYR A 29 8.75 -5.44 -1.18
N ILE A 30 8.99 -4.81 -2.31
CA ILE A 30 8.00 -4.01 -3.04
C ILE A 30 7.63 -4.79 -4.29
N VAL A 31 6.34 -4.89 -4.57
CA VAL A 31 5.79 -5.45 -5.80
C VAL A 31 4.92 -4.43 -6.50
N SER A 32 5.12 -4.27 -7.81
CA SER A 32 4.26 -3.47 -8.67
C SER A 32 3.49 -4.35 -9.65
N THR A 33 2.20 -4.08 -9.82
CA THR A 33 1.31 -4.71 -10.79
C THR A 33 0.45 -3.63 -11.46
N ALA A 34 -0.12 -3.91 -12.63
CA ALA A 34 -1.06 -2.96 -13.25
C ALA A 34 -2.28 -2.71 -12.34
N GLU A 35 -2.71 -3.74 -11.62
CA GLU A 35 -3.77 -3.71 -10.64
C GLU A 35 -3.53 -2.71 -9.52
N THR A 36 -2.37 -2.80 -8.88
CA THR A 36 -2.02 -1.95 -7.74
C THR A 36 -1.69 -0.52 -8.13
N ARG A 37 -1.14 -0.29 -9.33
CA ARG A 37 -1.00 1.07 -9.88
C ARG A 37 -2.36 1.73 -10.05
N ASP A 38 -3.34 1.03 -10.63
CA ASP A 38 -4.69 1.56 -10.77
C ASP A 38 -5.35 1.83 -9.41
N ILE A 39 -5.25 0.90 -8.47
CA ILE A 39 -5.77 1.09 -7.10
C ILE A 39 -5.18 2.33 -6.43
N CYS A 40 -3.87 2.56 -6.59
CA CYS A 40 -3.14 3.63 -5.94
C CYS A 40 -3.29 5.01 -6.61
N ASN A 41 -3.85 5.04 -7.83
CA ASN A 41 -3.97 6.24 -8.66
C ASN A 41 -5.41 6.65 -8.98
N GLN A 42 -6.37 5.70 -8.92
CA GLN A 42 -7.76 5.91 -9.34
C GLN A 42 -8.70 5.64 -8.16
N PRO A 43 -9.07 6.65 -7.35
CA PRO A 43 -10.03 6.51 -6.26
C PRO A 43 -11.41 6.00 -6.70
N GLU A 44 -11.79 6.20 -7.96
CA GLU A 44 -13.08 5.83 -8.56
C GLU A 44 -13.29 4.32 -8.59
N LEU A 45 -12.20 3.55 -8.60
CA LEU A 45 -12.27 2.10 -8.53
C LEU A 45 -12.74 1.73 -7.11
N VAL A 46 -14.02 1.35 -6.98
CA VAL A 46 -14.69 1.12 -5.68
C VAL A 46 -15.42 -0.23 -5.65
N GLY A 47 -15.92 -0.61 -4.48
CA GLY A 47 -16.75 -1.79 -4.28
C GLY A 47 -16.10 -3.09 -4.74
N CYS A 48 -16.84 -3.89 -5.50
CA CYS A 48 -16.38 -5.19 -6.01
C CYS A 48 -15.26 -5.06 -7.05
N GLU A 49 -15.24 -4.00 -7.86
CA GLU A 49 -14.18 -3.81 -8.85
C GLU A 49 -12.84 -3.59 -8.17
N TYR A 50 -12.82 -2.77 -7.11
CA TYR A 50 -11.65 -2.57 -6.25
C TYR A 50 -11.14 -3.88 -5.64
N THR A 51 -12.00 -4.66 -4.99
CA THR A 51 -11.57 -5.90 -4.33
C THR A 51 -11.17 -6.99 -5.31
N ASN A 52 -11.84 -7.09 -6.46
CA ASN A 52 -11.42 -7.98 -7.55
C ASN A 52 -10.02 -7.61 -8.06
N LYS A 53 -9.76 -6.32 -8.30
CA LYS A 53 -8.45 -5.86 -8.77
C LYS A 53 -7.36 -6.12 -7.74
N LEU A 54 -7.65 -5.94 -6.45
CA LEU A 54 -6.68 -6.22 -5.38
C LEU A 54 -6.41 -7.74 -5.25
N ARG A 55 -7.42 -8.59 -5.37
CA ARG A 55 -7.24 -10.06 -5.46
C ARG A 55 -6.33 -10.44 -6.62
N ASP A 56 -6.55 -9.84 -7.78
CA ASP A 56 -5.79 -10.14 -8.99
C ASP A 56 -4.33 -9.67 -8.84
N ALA A 57 -4.10 -8.54 -8.17
CA ALA A 57 -2.76 -8.08 -7.78
C ALA A 57 -2.05 -9.08 -6.85
N VAL A 58 -2.74 -9.56 -5.80
CA VAL A 58 -2.19 -10.57 -4.87
C VAL A 58 -1.90 -11.87 -5.62
N THR A 59 -2.77 -12.27 -6.56
CA THR A 59 -2.57 -13.47 -7.39
C THR A 59 -1.28 -13.37 -8.19
N LYS A 60 -1.07 -12.25 -8.90
CA LYS A 60 0.16 -12.01 -9.70
C LYS A 60 1.40 -11.90 -8.83
N ALA A 61 1.27 -11.27 -7.66
CA ALA A 61 2.34 -11.20 -6.67
C ALA A 61 2.77 -12.61 -6.22
N LEU A 62 1.83 -13.47 -5.84
CA LEU A 62 2.10 -14.84 -5.40
C LEU A 62 2.81 -15.70 -6.46
N VAL A 63 2.48 -15.53 -7.75
CA VAL A 63 3.11 -16.29 -8.85
C VAL A 63 4.63 -16.03 -8.93
N HIS A 64 5.07 -14.81 -8.67
CA HIS A 64 6.48 -14.40 -8.78
C HIS A 64 7.13 -14.10 -7.42
N ALA A 65 6.48 -14.49 -6.32
CA ALA A 65 6.91 -14.18 -4.98
C ALA A 65 8.30 -14.79 -4.67
N PRO A 66 9.24 -14.01 -4.11
CA PRO A 66 10.52 -14.54 -3.60
C PRO A 66 10.33 -15.61 -2.51
N PHE A 67 9.22 -15.57 -1.79
CA PHE A 67 8.83 -16.54 -0.76
C PHE A 67 7.94 -17.67 -1.29
N ARG A 68 7.78 -17.83 -2.61
CA ARG A 68 6.89 -18.83 -3.20
C ARG A 68 7.23 -20.26 -2.76
N SER A 69 8.51 -20.61 -2.64
CA SER A 69 8.95 -21.93 -2.16
C SER A 69 8.44 -22.23 -0.76
N VAL A 70 8.31 -21.22 0.12
CA VAL A 70 7.72 -21.37 1.45
C VAL A 70 6.29 -21.92 1.36
N LEU A 71 5.51 -21.49 0.36
CA LEU A 71 4.14 -21.97 0.17
C LEU A 71 4.08 -23.35 -0.47
N GLU A 72 4.99 -23.66 -1.39
CA GLU A 72 5.03 -24.94 -2.11
C GLU A 72 5.58 -26.11 -1.27
N GLU A 73 6.52 -25.82 -0.36
CA GLU A 73 7.14 -26.81 0.53
C GLU A 73 6.25 -27.22 1.72
N HIS A 74 5.19 -26.44 2.01
CA HIS A 74 4.29 -26.71 3.13
C HIS A 74 2.98 -27.38 2.67
N PRO A 75 2.48 -28.39 3.40
CA PRO A 75 1.16 -28.96 3.09
C PRO A 75 0.07 -27.89 3.12
N GLN A 76 -0.85 -27.92 2.14
CA GLN A 76 -1.90 -26.90 2.02
C GLN A 76 -2.71 -26.68 3.31
N HIS A 77 -2.97 -27.74 4.08
CA HIS A 77 -3.72 -27.67 5.34
C HIS A 77 -2.96 -26.99 6.49
N ARG A 78 -1.67 -26.65 6.30
CA ARG A 78 -0.85 -25.83 7.20
C ARG A 78 -0.74 -24.37 6.74
N VAL A 79 -1.27 -24.05 5.55
CA VAL A 79 -1.38 -22.66 5.11
C VAL A 79 -2.65 -22.08 5.71
N CYS A 80 -2.55 -20.91 6.36
CA CYS A 80 -3.66 -20.24 7.01
C CYS A 80 -3.73 -18.78 6.56
N VAL A 81 -4.91 -18.37 6.07
CA VAL A 81 -5.18 -16.96 5.75
C VAL A 81 -5.78 -16.27 6.96
N LEU A 82 -5.05 -15.32 7.53
CA LEU A 82 -5.52 -14.51 8.65
C LEU A 82 -6.11 -13.19 8.13
N ASN A 83 -7.38 -12.96 8.45
CA ASN A 83 -8.11 -11.76 8.06
C ASN A 83 -8.30 -10.83 9.26
N PHE A 84 -7.67 -9.65 9.19
CA PHE A 84 -7.97 -8.51 10.06
C PHE A 84 -9.25 -7.84 9.56
N LEU A 85 -10.34 -7.98 10.32
CA LEU A 85 -11.63 -7.47 9.90
C LEU A 85 -11.71 -5.95 10.09
N ARG A 86 -12.18 -5.19 9.09
CA ARG A 86 -12.63 -5.65 7.76
C ARG A 86 -11.58 -5.54 6.66
N GLY A 87 -10.52 -4.74 6.85
CA GLY A 87 -9.57 -4.36 5.81
C GLY A 87 -8.89 -5.53 5.10
N GLY A 88 -8.56 -6.60 5.84
CA GLY A 88 -7.92 -7.78 5.26
C GLY A 88 -8.78 -8.59 4.30
N LEU A 89 -10.11 -8.45 4.36
CA LEU A 89 -11.02 -9.09 3.38
C LEU A 89 -10.81 -8.53 1.97
N ASN A 90 -10.36 -7.29 1.83
CA ASN A 90 -10.15 -6.64 0.53
C ASN A 90 -9.08 -7.34 -0.32
N PHE A 91 -8.11 -8.01 0.33
CA PHE A 91 -7.01 -8.67 -0.36
C PHE A 91 -7.40 -10.03 -0.95
N ASP A 92 -8.51 -10.62 -0.48
CA ASP A 92 -9.03 -11.93 -0.91
C ASP A 92 -7.93 -13.00 -1.12
N ILE A 93 -7.02 -13.06 -0.15
CA ILE A 93 -5.80 -13.91 -0.23
C ILE A 93 -6.18 -15.38 -0.41
N ARG A 94 -7.32 -15.81 0.16
CA ARG A 94 -7.80 -17.19 0.03
C ARG A 94 -8.04 -17.57 -1.43
N ASN A 95 -8.73 -16.72 -2.19
CA ASN A 95 -8.96 -16.99 -3.62
C ASN A 95 -7.71 -16.70 -4.44
N ALA A 96 -6.89 -15.71 -4.07
CA ALA A 96 -5.62 -15.46 -4.73
C ALA A 96 -4.66 -16.67 -4.66
N LEU A 97 -4.59 -17.36 -3.52
CA LEU A 97 -3.82 -18.60 -3.35
C LEU A 97 -4.36 -19.74 -4.23
N HIS A 98 -5.69 -19.84 -4.38
CA HIS A 98 -6.30 -20.81 -5.28
C HIS A 98 -5.93 -20.52 -6.73
N ASN A 99 -6.09 -19.27 -7.17
CA ASN A 99 -5.88 -18.86 -8.55
C ASN A 99 -4.40 -18.91 -8.96
N SER A 100 -3.47 -18.67 -8.04
CA SER A 100 -2.03 -18.64 -8.32
C SER A 100 -1.35 -20.00 -8.19
N LEU A 101 -1.68 -20.77 -7.14
CA LEU A 101 -0.94 -21.97 -6.75
C LEU A 101 -1.83 -23.23 -6.66
N GLY A 102 -3.12 -23.14 -6.98
CA GLY A 102 -4.05 -24.26 -6.89
C GLY A 102 -4.37 -24.70 -5.46
N LEU A 103 -4.11 -23.84 -4.47
CA LEU A 103 -4.40 -24.13 -3.06
C LEU A 103 -5.93 -24.13 -2.83
N ASN A 104 -6.45 -25.24 -2.29
CA ASN A 104 -7.90 -25.38 -2.05
C ASN A 104 -8.25 -25.89 -0.64
N ARG A 105 -7.25 -26.21 0.18
CA ARG A 105 -7.42 -26.81 1.53
C ARG A 105 -6.76 -25.99 2.65
N GLN A 106 -6.36 -24.77 2.35
CA GLN A 106 -5.89 -23.78 3.32
C GLN A 106 -7.00 -23.39 4.29
N THR A 107 -6.63 -23.10 5.53
CA THR A 107 -7.57 -22.63 6.56
C THR A 107 -7.73 -21.11 6.49
N SER A 108 -8.76 -20.60 7.16
CA SER A 108 -8.94 -19.15 7.32
C SER A 108 -9.27 -18.83 8.76
N ALA A 109 -8.61 -17.79 9.27
CA ALA A 109 -8.82 -17.23 10.59
C ALA A 109 -9.30 -15.79 10.46
N PHE A 110 -10.08 -15.35 11.44
CA PHE A 110 -10.71 -14.03 11.45
C PHE A 110 -10.56 -13.39 12.81
N MET A 111 -10.18 -12.12 12.84
CA MET A 111 -10.24 -11.31 14.05
C MET A 111 -10.68 -9.89 13.72
N SER A 112 -11.52 -9.28 14.55
CA SER A 112 -11.83 -7.86 14.46
C SER A 112 -10.99 -7.05 15.45
N SER A 113 -10.76 -5.79 15.10
CA SER A 113 -10.26 -4.76 16.00
C SER A 113 -11.20 -3.56 15.86
N GLN A 114 -11.95 -3.23 16.92
CA GLN A 114 -12.73 -2.00 16.93
C GLN A 114 -11.81 -0.87 17.38
N ARG A 115 -11.69 0.17 16.53
CA ARG A 115 -11.02 1.42 16.90
C ARG A 115 -12.09 2.42 17.35
N SER A 116 -11.92 3.00 18.53
CA SER A 116 -12.62 4.23 18.92
C SER A 116 -11.67 5.41 18.72
N ARG A 117 -12.20 6.50 18.17
CA ARG A 117 -11.48 7.77 18.14
C ARG A 117 -11.75 8.48 19.46
N THR A 118 -10.71 8.80 20.21
CA THR A 118 -10.81 9.59 21.43
C THR A 118 -11.07 11.06 21.10
N GLU A 119 -11.55 11.84 22.09
CA GLU A 119 -11.88 13.26 21.92
C GLU A 119 -10.70 14.12 21.42
N ASP A 120 -9.47 13.67 21.66
CA ASP A 120 -8.22 14.28 21.20
C ASP A 120 -7.76 13.79 19.81
N GLY A 121 -8.62 13.05 19.09
CA GLY A 121 -8.37 12.59 17.73
C GLY A 121 -7.46 11.37 17.60
N ARG A 122 -7.01 10.76 18.72
CA ARG A 122 -6.20 9.54 18.70
C ARG A 122 -7.06 8.27 18.57
N TRP A 123 -6.49 7.20 18.04
CA TRP A 123 -7.16 5.91 17.92
C TRP A 123 -6.85 5.02 19.13
N GLN A 124 -7.88 4.49 19.80
CA GLN A 124 -7.78 3.50 20.87
C GLN A 124 -8.59 2.24 20.54
N VAL A 125 -8.26 1.10 21.15
CA VAL A 125 -8.92 -0.19 20.89
C VAL A 125 -10.07 -0.39 21.88
N ARG A 126 -11.24 -0.86 21.40
CA ARG A 126 -12.39 -1.27 22.22
C ARG A 126 -12.50 -2.81 22.23
N GLU A 127 -12.74 -3.40 23.40
CA GLU A 127 -12.58 -4.85 23.68
C GLU A 127 -13.65 -5.80 23.08
N ASP A 128 -14.66 -5.30 22.37
CA ASP A 128 -15.72 -6.15 21.78
C ASP A 128 -15.26 -6.79 20.45
N MET A 129 -14.33 -7.75 20.56
CA MET A 129 -13.61 -8.34 19.43
C MET A 129 -14.15 -9.73 19.04
N TYR A 130 -14.61 -9.86 17.80
CA TYR A 130 -14.90 -11.15 17.17
C TYR A 130 -13.58 -11.87 16.87
N ARG A 131 -13.46 -13.13 17.29
CA ARG A 131 -12.27 -13.96 17.03
C ARG A 131 -12.68 -15.38 16.64
N LYS A 132 -12.18 -15.85 15.50
CA LYS A 132 -12.29 -17.24 15.04
C LYS A 132 -10.93 -17.68 14.51
N LEU A 133 -10.07 -18.12 15.42
CA LEU A 133 -8.66 -18.38 15.17
C LEU A 133 -8.38 -19.89 15.12
N HIS A 134 -8.80 -20.57 14.07
CA HIS A 134 -8.41 -21.96 13.87
C HIS A 134 -7.10 -22.03 13.08
N ILE A 135 -5.98 -22.13 13.79
CA ILE A 135 -4.64 -22.08 13.21
C ILE A 135 -3.93 -23.45 13.40
N PRO A 136 -3.56 -24.13 12.30
CA PRO A 136 -2.86 -25.40 12.39
C PRO A 136 -1.47 -25.22 13.02
N SER A 137 -0.94 -26.25 13.69
CA SER A 137 0.43 -26.21 14.22
C SER A 137 1.46 -26.19 13.11
N GLY A 138 2.52 -25.39 13.29
CA GLY A 138 3.55 -25.13 12.29
C GLY A 138 3.00 -24.44 11.05
N ALA A 139 2.05 -23.50 11.20
CA ALA A 139 1.40 -22.86 10.07
C ALA A 139 2.29 -21.87 9.31
N VAL A 140 2.01 -21.71 8.02
CA VAL A 140 2.40 -20.52 7.24
C VAL A 140 1.21 -19.58 7.22
N ILE A 141 1.34 -18.43 7.86
CA ILE A 141 0.30 -17.41 7.94
C ILE A 141 0.44 -16.44 6.76
N LEU A 142 -0.65 -16.17 6.06
CA LEU A 142 -0.75 -15.06 5.11
C LEU A 142 -1.81 -14.08 5.60
N ALA A 143 -1.46 -12.80 5.64
CA ALA A 143 -2.37 -11.74 6.00
C ALA A 143 -2.17 -10.54 5.07
N GLY A 144 -3.18 -9.67 5.01
CA GLY A 144 -3.06 -8.39 4.33
C GLY A 144 -3.89 -7.34 5.03
N ASP A 145 -3.40 -6.10 5.07
CA ASP A 145 -4.16 -4.93 5.49
C ASP A 145 -3.50 -3.64 4.99
N VAL A 146 -4.25 -2.54 4.95
CA VAL A 146 -3.70 -1.20 4.74
C VAL A 146 -3.12 -0.68 6.06
N VAL A 147 -1.83 -0.36 6.06
CA VAL A 147 -1.11 -0.01 7.28
C VAL A 147 -0.70 1.47 7.31
N ALA A 148 -1.57 2.26 7.96
CA ALA A 148 -1.27 3.62 8.41
C ALA A 148 -0.54 3.60 9.78
N THR A 149 -1.27 3.76 10.88
CA THR A 149 -0.67 3.75 12.24
C THR A 149 -0.15 2.39 12.69
N GLY A 150 -0.67 1.29 12.13
CA GLY A 150 -0.29 -0.08 12.49
C GLY A 150 -0.98 -0.63 13.75
N ILE A 151 -1.81 0.16 14.45
CA ILE A 151 -2.43 -0.22 15.73
C ILE A 151 -3.23 -1.53 15.64
N THR A 152 -4.04 -1.70 14.59
CA THR A 152 -4.83 -2.94 14.40
C THR A 152 -3.94 -4.15 14.21
N VAL A 153 -2.86 -4.01 13.44
CA VAL A 153 -1.91 -5.09 13.15
C VAL A 153 -1.14 -5.45 14.42
N ALA A 154 -0.67 -4.46 15.17
CA ALA A 154 0.05 -4.66 16.43
C ALA A 154 -0.77 -5.48 17.45
N ASN A 155 -1.97 -5.00 17.77
CA ASN A 155 -2.89 -5.70 18.68
C ASN A 155 -3.28 -7.08 18.12
N GLY A 156 -3.47 -7.18 16.81
CA GLY A 156 -3.79 -8.44 16.16
C GLY A 156 -2.69 -9.49 16.28
N PHE A 157 -1.43 -9.07 16.19
CA PHE A 157 -0.26 -9.91 16.41
C PHE A 157 -0.11 -10.34 17.88
N ASP A 158 -0.40 -9.45 18.83
CA ASP A 158 -0.44 -9.79 20.25
C ASP A 158 -1.47 -10.89 20.52
N VAL A 159 -2.71 -10.67 20.05
CA VAL A 159 -3.81 -11.63 20.18
C VAL A 159 -3.48 -12.96 19.51
N LEU A 160 -2.84 -12.93 18.35
CA LEU A 160 -2.43 -14.12 17.61
C LEU A 160 -1.41 -14.93 18.41
N LEU A 161 -0.37 -14.29 18.93
CA LEU A 161 0.68 -14.96 19.68
C LEU A 161 0.14 -15.59 20.97
N ASP A 162 -0.62 -14.82 21.75
CA ASP A 162 -1.25 -15.29 22.98
C ASP A 162 -2.17 -16.49 22.69
N HIS A 163 -2.94 -16.42 21.60
CA HIS A 163 -3.81 -17.52 21.21
C HIS A 163 -3.02 -18.79 20.88
N LEU A 164 -1.96 -18.69 20.08
CA LEU A 164 -1.12 -19.82 19.69
C LEU A 164 -0.47 -20.50 20.91
N GLN A 165 0.05 -19.71 21.85
CA GLN A 165 0.64 -20.23 23.09
C GLN A 165 -0.42 -20.95 23.94
N ASN A 166 -1.62 -20.38 24.07
CA ASN A 166 -2.71 -20.97 24.85
C ASN A 166 -3.20 -22.31 24.30
N ILE A 167 -3.19 -22.50 22.97
CA ILE A 167 -3.60 -23.77 22.35
C ILE A 167 -2.45 -24.75 22.13
N GLY A 168 -1.22 -24.40 22.54
CA GLY A 168 -0.02 -25.22 22.31
C GLY A 168 0.30 -25.41 20.81
N SER A 169 0.02 -24.41 19.99
CA SER A 169 0.29 -24.40 18.54
C SER A 169 1.48 -23.48 18.23
N SER A 170 1.94 -23.49 16.99
CA SER A 170 3.08 -22.69 16.52
C SER A 170 2.90 -22.23 15.08
N ILE A 171 3.74 -21.27 14.67
CA ILE A 171 3.82 -20.80 13.28
C ILE A 171 5.27 -20.88 12.80
N ARG A 172 5.44 -21.08 11.49
CA ARG A 172 6.76 -21.15 10.83
C ARG A 172 7.09 -19.85 10.12
N TRP A 173 6.10 -19.28 9.45
CA TRP A 173 6.27 -18.09 8.61
C TRP A 173 5.05 -17.19 8.69
N LEU A 174 5.29 -15.88 8.58
CA LEU A 174 4.24 -14.88 8.34
C LEU A 174 4.55 -14.12 7.04
N VAL A 175 3.60 -14.07 6.12
CA VAL A 175 3.62 -13.22 4.93
C VAL A 175 2.56 -12.14 5.11
N PHE A 176 2.96 -10.86 5.05
CA PHE A 176 2.05 -9.73 5.21
C PHE A 176 2.03 -8.84 3.97
N PHE A 177 0.89 -8.75 3.29
CA PHE A 177 0.66 -7.84 2.16
C PHE A 177 0.13 -6.49 2.64
N THR A 178 0.61 -5.38 2.06
CA THR A 178 0.13 -4.06 2.45
C THR A 178 0.22 -3.03 1.34
N ILE A 179 -0.70 -2.07 1.36
CA ILE A 179 -0.43 -0.71 0.90
C ILE A 179 -0.21 0.09 2.20
N GLY A 180 1.01 0.55 2.47
CA GLY A 180 1.35 0.99 3.82
C GLY A 180 2.68 1.73 3.95
N CYS A 181 3.09 1.94 5.20
CA CYS A 181 4.30 2.67 5.56
C CYS A 181 5.25 1.85 6.45
N HIS A 182 6.31 2.51 6.94
CA HIS A 182 7.31 1.92 7.85
C HIS A 182 6.74 1.41 9.19
N LYS A 183 5.51 1.79 9.57
CA LYS A 183 4.88 1.31 10.81
C LYS A 183 4.68 -0.22 10.82
N LEU A 184 4.45 -0.83 9.65
CA LEU A 184 4.34 -2.29 9.55
C LEU A 184 5.66 -2.98 9.96
N GLU A 185 6.80 -2.51 9.45
CA GLU A 185 8.12 -3.08 9.77
C GLU A 185 8.36 -3.11 11.28
N LYS A 186 8.07 -2.01 11.98
CA LYS A 186 8.19 -1.95 13.45
C LYS A 186 7.41 -3.07 14.14
N HIS A 187 6.14 -3.25 13.77
CA HIS A 187 5.29 -4.26 14.40
C HIS A 187 5.68 -5.69 14.01
N LEU A 188 6.15 -5.90 12.78
CA LEU A 188 6.66 -7.20 12.35
C LEU A 188 7.97 -7.56 13.05
N GLU A 189 8.82 -6.60 13.37
CA GLU A 189 10.06 -6.86 14.12
C GLU A 189 9.78 -7.25 15.57
N GLU A 190 8.89 -6.52 16.24
CA GLU A 190 8.43 -6.85 17.59
C GLU A 190 7.78 -8.25 17.61
N TYR A 191 6.98 -8.58 16.59
CA TYR A 191 6.34 -9.88 16.46
C TYR A 191 7.34 -11.01 16.12
N ASP A 192 8.27 -10.80 15.18
CA ASP A 192 9.30 -11.76 14.79
C ASP A 192 10.19 -12.14 15.98
N ALA A 193 10.62 -11.16 16.79
CA ALA A 193 11.40 -11.40 17.99
C ALA A 193 10.66 -12.30 18.98
N ARG A 194 9.40 -11.97 19.28
CA ARG A 194 8.58 -12.76 20.22
C ARG A 194 8.26 -14.16 19.70
N CYS A 195 8.07 -14.33 18.38
CA CYS A 195 7.85 -15.64 17.79
C CYS A 195 9.10 -16.53 17.89
N ARG A 196 10.30 -15.97 17.71
CA ARG A 196 11.56 -16.71 17.88
C ARG A 196 11.78 -17.17 19.32
N GLU A 197 11.32 -16.40 20.30
CA GLU A 197 11.36 -16.79 21.71
C GLU A 197 10.29 -17.85 22.05
N ALA A 198 9.12 -17.77 21.41
CA ALA A 198 7.98 -18.63 21.72
C ALA A 198 7.99 -19.98 20.98
N PHE A 199 8.56 -20.06 19.78
CA PHE A 199 8.42 -21.20 18.88
C PHE A 199 9.76 -21.62 18.26
N ASP A 200 10.23 -22.83 18.61
CA ASP A 200 11.48 -23.41 18.08
C ASP A 200 11.45 -23.61 16.55
N ASP A 201 10.26 -23.79 15.96
CA ASP A 201 10.09 -24.02 14.53
C ASP A 201 9.75 -22.74 13.73
N TYR A 202 9.91 -21.56 14.32
CA TYR A 202 9.67 -20.28 13.66
C TYR A 202 10.89 -19.82 12.83
N HIS A 203 10.65 -19.45 11.58
CA HIS A 203 11.70 -19.12 10.62
C HIS A 203 11.76 -17.61 10.32
N GLY A 204 10.62 -16.93 10.13
CA GLY A 204 10.61 -15.46 9.97
C GLY A 204 9.35 -14.83 9.38
N CYS A 205 9.50 -13.58 8.96
CA CYS A 205 8.46 -12.71 8.42
C CYS A 205 8.83 -12.10 7.06
N PHE A 206 7.84 -12.00 6.17
CA PHE A 206 7.91 -11.26 4.91
C PHE A 206 6.94 -10.07 4.93
N ALA A 207 7.44 -8.86 4.65
CA ALA A 207 6.66 -7.67 4.43
C ALA A 207 6.59 -7.34 2.93
N ILE A 208 5.39 -7.43 2.34
CA ILE A 208 5.16 -7.25 0.91
C ILE A 208 4.35 -5.97 0.69
N TYR A 209 5.02 -4.94 0.23
CA TYR A 209 4.43 -3.63 -0.07
C TYR A 209 3.98 -3.57 -1.53
N PHE A 210 2.74 -3.16 -1.76
CA PHE A 210 2.26 -2.82 -3.09
C PHE A 210 2.66 -1.40 -3.45
N GLU A 211 3.32 -1.25 -4.60
CA GLU A 211 3.86 -0.01 -5.19
C GLU A 211 4.92 0.75 -4.41
N GLY A 212 4.84 0.78 -3.09
CA GLY A 212 5.68 1.66 -2.31
C GLY A 212 5.61 1.43 -0.82
N LYS A 213 6.67 1.86 -0.14
CA LYS A 213 6.61 2.23 1.26
C LYS A 213 6.36 3.73 1.36
N PHE A 214 5.13 4.08 1.70
CA PHE A 214 4.64 5.46 1.74
C PHE A 214 4.98 6.15 3.07
N LYS A 215 4.82 7.47 3.10
CA LYS A 215 4.98 8.26 4.32
C LYS A 215 3.60 8.51 4.93
N LEU A 216 3.47 8.23 6.22
CA LEU A 216 2.28 8.60 6.99
C LEU A 216 2.32 10.09 7.31
N VAL A 217 1.21 10.81 7.07
CA VAL A 217 1.07 12.21 7.48
C VAL A 217 1.14 12.30 9.00
N ASP A 218 1.96 13.24 9.48
CA ASP A 218 2.15 13.55 10.89
C ASP A 218 2.15 15.08 11.11
N SER A 219 2.33 15.51 12.37
CA SER A 219 2.35 16.93 12.73
C SER A 219 3.49 17.74 12.10
N ARG A 220 4.49 17.08 11.50
CA ARG A 220 5.63 17.74 10.84
C ARG A 220 5.45 17.80 9.32
N THR A 221 4.39 17.19 8.80
CA THR A 221 4.14 17.12 7.38
C THR A 221 3.43 18.40 6.92
N GLN A 222 4.12 19.19 6.10
CA GLN A 222 3.61 20.45 5.57
C GLN A 222 2.77 20.19 4.32
N LEU A 223 1.45 20.17 4.50
CA LEU A 223 0.44 20.06 3.44
C LEU A 223 -0.72 21.00 3.78
N LYS A 224 -1.32 21.65 2.77
CA LYS A 224 -2.54 22.42 2.99
C LYS A 224 -3.72 21.53 3.36
N ILE A 225 -3.78 20.32 2.80
CA ILE A 225 -4.82 19.32 3.07
C ILE A 225 -4.16 17.96 3.35
N GLY A 226 -4.31 17.46 4.57
CA GLY A 226 -3.87 16.12 4.95
C GLY A 226 -4.40 15.73 6.32
N VAL A 227 -4.64 14.44 6.52
CA VAL A 227 -5.20 13.86 7.73
C VAL A 227 -4.11 13.08 8.49
N PRO A 228 -3.56 13.62 9.59
CA PRO A 228 -2.53 12.95 10.37
C PRO A 228 -2.97 11.60 10.89
N GLY A 229 -2.09 10.60 10.80
CA GLY A 229 -2.38 9.24 11.24
C GLY A 229 -3.28 8.44 10.29
N THR A 230 -3.69 9.01 9.17
CA THR A 230 -4.52 8.33 8.17
C THR A 230 -3.87 8.34 6.79
N ASP A 231 -3.51 9.53 6.29
CA ASP A 231 -3.07 9.67 4.89
C ASP A 231 -1.66 9.10 4.67
N LEU A 232 -1.52 8.32 3.60
CA LEU A 232 -0.28 7.77 3.08
C LEU A 232 0.13 8.55 1.83
N ILE A 233 1.16 9.39 1.94
CA ILE A 233 1.61 10.28 0.88
C ILE A 233 2.84 9.75 0.14
N ARG A 234 3.03 10.27 -1.07
CA ARG A 234 4.06 9.89 -2.04
C ARG A 234 5.31 10.78 -1.99
N ARG A 235 5.46 11.61 -0.94
CA ARG A 235 6.53 12.60 -0.78
C ARG A 235 7.33 12.40 0.52
N GLY A 236 8.61 12.74 0.46
CA GLY A 236 9.53 12.71 1.59
C GLY A 236 10.38 11.45 1.60
N ASP A 237 10.52 10.83 2.77
CA ASP A 237 11.23 9.56 2.93
C ASP A 237 10.34 8.38 2.52
N VAL A 238 10.08 8.30 1.21
CA VAL A 238 9.31 7.21 0.57
C VAL A 238 10.22 6.36 -0.30
N VAL A 239 9.84 5.11 -0.49
CA VAL A 239 10.50 4.19 -1.43
C VAL A 239 9.44 3.65 -2.37
N LEU A 240 9.50 4.03 -3.64
CA LEU A 240 8.48 3.70 -4.65
C LEU A 240 9.06 2.80 -5.73
N SER A 241 8.23 1.92 -6.28
CA SER A 241 8.57 1.12 -7.45
C SER A 241 8.77 2.04 -8.67
N PRO A 242 9.69 1.71 -9.59
CA PRO A 242 9.86 2.44 -10.83
C PRO A 242 8.56 2.53 -11.65
N GLU A 243 7.78 1.46 -11.68
CA GLU A 243 6.52 1.38 -12.43
C GLU A 243 5.44 2.28 -11.82
N PHE A 244 5.35 2.39 -10.49
CA PHE A 244 4.41 3.31 -9.85
C PHE A 244 4.81 4.76 -10.12
N GLU A 245 6.10 5.05 -10.04
CA GLU A 245 6.63 6.38 -10.30
C GLU A 245 6.34 6.83 -11.74
N ALA A 246 6.52 5.93 -12.71
CA ALA A 246 6.17 6.19 -14.10
C ALA A 246 4.68 6.50 -14.29
N SER A 247 3.80 5.77 -13.59
CA SER A 247 2.35 5.94 -13.74
C SER A 247 1.79 7.25 -13.14
N GLN A 248 2.59 8.01 -12.39
CA GLN A 248 2.16 9.34 -11.93
C GLN A 248 2.01 10.35 -13.07
N TRP A 249 2.63 10.07 -14.22
CA TRP A 249 2.62 10.97 -15.35
C TRP A 249 1.50 10.66 -16.35
N ASP A 250 0.78 9.55 -16.17
CA ASP A 250 -0.32 9.12 -17.05
C ASP A 250 -1.49 10.12 -17.03
N ARG A 251 -1.86 10.62 -15.84
CA ARG A 251 -2.88 11.66 -15.66
C ARG A 251 -2.43 12.69 -14.64
N ILE A 252 -2.83 13.94 -14.87
CA ILE A 252 -2.52 15.08 -14.00
C ILE A 252 -3.01 14.90 -12.55
N THR A 253 -4.05 14.09 -12.36
CA THR A 253 -4.70 13.89 -11.07
C THR A 253 -4.02 12.86 -10.19
N HIS A 254 -3.28 11.90 -10.76
CA HIS A 254 -2.61 10.83 -10.01
C HIS A 254 -1.73 11.39 -8.88
N PRO A 255 -0.79 12.32 -9.16
CA PRO A 255 0.04 12.92 -8.12
C PRO A 255 -0.75 13.83 -7.18
N LEU A 256 -1.87 14.41 -7.63
CA LEU A 256 -2.68 15.33 -6.84
C LEU A 256 -3.55 14.63 -5.78
N GLU A 257 -3.74 13.31 -5.85
CA GLU A 257 -4.56 12.58 -4.88
C GLU A 257 -4.02 12.72 -3.43
N ARG A 258 -4.91 12.97 -2.47
CA ARG A 258 -4.59 13.22 -1.06
C ARG A 258 -3.77 12.08 -0.44
N CYS A 259 -4.25 10.86 -0.66
CA CYS A 259 -3.73 9.63 -0.12
C CYS A 259 -3.45 8.65 -1.27
N THR A 260 -2.46 7.79 -1.08
CA THR A 260 -2.19 6.67 -2.00
C THR A 260 -3.28 5.60 -1.94
N ILE A 261 -3.91 5.46 -0.78
CA ILE A 261 -5.07 4.59 -0.59
C ILE A 261 -6.02 5.27 0.40
N TYR A 262 -7.06 5.90 -0.12
CA TYR A 262 -8.20 6.37 0.69
C TYR A 262 -8.83 5.18 1.42
N ASP A 263 -9.61 5.44 2.48
CA ASP A 263 -10.11 4.43 3.43
C ASP A 263 -10.52 3.12 2.73
N ALA A 264 -9.65 2.11 2.84
CA ALA A 264 -9.82 0.86 2.11
C ALA A 264 -11.05 0.08 2.58
N GLY A 265 -11.54 0.34 3.79
CA GLY A 265 -12.75 -0.27 4.32
C GLY A 265 -14.00 0.30 3.65
N SER A 266 -14.20 1.63 3.72
CA SER A 266 -15.36 2.26 3.08
C SER A 266 -15.31 2.15 1.56
N ARG A 267 -14.11 2.24 0.95
CA ARG A 267 -13.91 2.03 -0.49
C ARG A 267 -14.53 0.73 -1.01
N ALA A 268 -14.51 -0.32 -0.20
CA ALA A 268 -15.09 -1.62 -0.55
C ALA A 268 -16.53 -1.80 -0.04
N PHE A 269 -16.83 -1.33 1.17
CA PHE A 269 -18.03 -1.75 1.92
C PHE A 269 -19.00 -0.63 2.27
N ASP A 270 -18.64 0.64 2.01
CA ASP A 270 -19.46 1.82 2.25
C ASP A 270 -19.12 2.90 1.20
N VAL A 271 -19.39 2.55 -0.05
CA VAL A 271 -19.02 3.35 -1.24
C VAL A 271 -19.59 4.77 -1.20
N PRO A 272 -20.86 5.02 -0.77
CA PRO A 272 -21.37 6.38 -0.69
C PRO A 272 -20.53 7.28 0.22
N SER A 273 -20.28 6.86 1.47
CA SER A 273 -19.45 7.61 2.42
C SER A 273 -18.01 7.78 1.92
N TYR A 274 -17.49 6.78 1.20
CA TYR A 274 -16.17 6.86 0.57
C TYR A 274 -16.09 7.94 -0.51
N LEU A 275 -17.05 7.98 -1.42
CA LEU A 275 -17.09 8.96 -2.50
C LEU A 275 -17.30 10.38 -1.97
N GLU A 276 -18.07 10.53 -0.88
CA GLU A 276 -18.18 11.80 -0.16
C GLU A 276 -16.81 12.31 0.35
N ASP A 277 -15.98 11.47 0.99
CA ASP A 277 -14.63 11.87 1.44
C ASP A 277 -13.72 12.28 0.27
N VAL A 278 -13.79 11.55 -0.86
CA VAL A 278 -13.02 11.89 -2.06
C VAL A 278 -13.53 13.22 -2.66
N LEU A 279 -14.84 13.43 -2.70
CA LEU A 279 -15.47 14.67 -3.17
C LEU A 279 -15.08 15.87 -2.29
N GLU A 280 -15.15 15.72 -0.98
CA GLU A 280 -14.77 16.75 -0.01
C GLU A 280 -13.31 17.18 -0.20
N TYR A 281 -12.40 16.22 -0.47
CA TYR A 281 -11.02 16.53 -0.79
C TYR A 281 -10.92 17.43 -2.04
N TRP A 282 -11.54 17.04 -3.15
CA TRP A 282 -11.42 17.79 -4.40
C TRP A 282 -12.12 19.16 -4.32
N GLN A 283 -13.20 19.29 -3.56
CA GLN A 283 -13.84 20.58 -3.25
C GLN A 283 -12.93 21.48 -2.42
N ALA A 284 -12.22 20.93 -1.43
CA ALA A 284 -11.24 21.69 -0.66
C ALA A 284 -10.05 22.16 -1.52
N VAL A 285 -9.57 21.33 -2.46
CA VAL A 285 -8.53 21.75 -3.42
C VAL A 285 -9.06 22.87 -4.33
N GLN A 286 -10.32 22.78 -4.80
CA GLN A 286 -10.95 23.83 -5.59
C GLN A 286 -11.02 25.16 -4.84
N ALA A 287 -11.42 25.14 -3.56
CA ALA A 287 -11.46 26.33 -2.71
C ALA A 287 -10.07 26.97 -2.52
N LEU A 288 -9.01 26.16 -2.41
CA LEU A 288 -7.64 26.69 -2.40
C LEU A 288 -7.29 27.35 -3.74
N ALA A 289 -7.70 26.76 -4.86
CA ALA A 289 -7.50 27.35 -6.18
C ALA A 289 -8.25 28.68 -6.36
N GLU A 290 -9.46 28.80 -5.82
CA GLU A 290 -10.19 30.08 -5.75
C GLU A 290 -9.42 31.15 -4.95
N GLY A 291 -8.68 30.73 -3.92
CA GLY A 291 -7.77 31.57 -3.14
C GLY A 291 -6.41 31.84 -3.81
N GLY A 292 -6.19 31.38 -5.05
CA GLY A 292 -4.98 31.64 -5.82
C GLY A 292 -3.92 30.53 -5.79
N PHE A 293 -4.20 29.38 -5.17
CA PHE A 293 -3.30 28.22 -5.19
C PHE A 293 -3.16 27.68 -6.61
N THR A 294 -1.93 27.61 -7.13
CA THR A 294 -1.70 27.19 -8.52
C THR A 294 -1.59 25.68 -8.64
N LEU A 295 -1.77 25.19 -9.88
CA LEU A 295 -1.57 23.79 -10.21
C LEU A 295 -0.15 23.31 -9.85
N THR A 296 0.89 24.10 -10.14
CA THR A 296 2.27 23.72 -9.84
C THR A 296 2.53 23.66 -8.34
N GLU A 297 1.95 24.59 -7.56
CA GLU A 297 2.05 24.55 -6.10
C GLU A 297 1.36 23.30 -5.52
N ALA A 298 0.16 22.96 -6.01
CA ALA A 298 -0.56 21.74 -5.61
C ALA A 298 0.24 20.46 -5.94
N MET A 299 0.83 20.42 -7.12
CA MET A 299 1.72 19.34 -7.55
C MET A 299 2.96 19.23 -6.66
N ALA A 300 3.65 20.34 -6.40
CA ALA A 300 4.86 20.36 -5.57
C ALA A 300 4.61 19.94 -4.12
N GLU A 301 3.41 20.20 -3.58
CA GLU A 301 3.02 19.72 -2.26
C GLU A 301 2.96 18.18 -2.20
N ARG A 302 2.50 17.53 -3.28
CA ARG A 302 2.23 16.09 -3.33
C ARG A 302 3.36 15.26 -3.92
N TRP A 303 4.06 15.80 -4.91
CA TRP A 303 5.06 15.09 -5.70
C TRP A 303 6.26 15.98 -6.05
N PRO A 304 7.47 15.71 -5.52
CA PRO A 304 8.64 16.52 -5.83
C PRO A 304 9.14 16.25 -7.26
N ILE A 305 9.22 17.30 -8.09
CA ILE A 305 9.61 17.24 -9.52
C ILE A 305 11.11 17.55 -9.71
N ASP A 306 11.84 17.88 -8.64
CA ASP A 306 13.26 18.27 -8.65
C ASP A 306 14.20 17.29 -9.37
N ALA A 307 13.82 16.02 -9.44
CA ALA A 307 14.56 14.99 -10.16
C ALA A 307 14.54 15.10 -11.69
N PHE A 308 13.58 15.82 -12.28
CA PHE A 308 13.32 15.76 -13.73
C PHE A 308 13.89 16.94 -14.53
N ALA A 309 14.84 17.71 -13.97
CA ALA A 309 15.43 18.87 -14.65
C ALA A 309 16.23 18.52 -15.92
N SER A 310 16.83 17.32 -15.96
CA SER A 310 17.47 16.75 -17.16
C SER A 310 17.48 15.23 -17.07
N PHE A 311 17.60 14.54 -18.20
CA PHE A 311 17.70 13.06 -18.19
C PHE A 311 18.90 12.58 -17.37
N ASP A 312 20.05 13.28 -17.46
CA ASP A 312 21.25 12.90 -16.69
C ASP A 312 21.05 13.07 -15.19
N THR A 313 20.42 14.17 -14.74
CA THR A 313 20.06 14.39 -13.33
C THR A 313 19.07 13.33 -12.85
N PHE A 314 18.01 13.10 -13.61
CA PHE A 314 17.00 12.08 -13.32
C PHE A 314 17.63 10.69 -13.17
N ARG A 315 18.42 10.27 -14.15
CA ARG A 315 19.12 8.99 -14.17
C ARG A 315 20.03 8.84 -12.96
N GLN A 316 20.89 9.83 -12.68
CA GLN A 316 21.82 9.76 -11.56
C GLN A 316 21.08 9.63 -10.22
N GLN A 317 20.04 10.43 -9.99
CA GLN A 317 19.26 10.35 -8.77
C GLN A 317 18.54 8.99 -8.64
N ARG A 318 17.90 8.50 -9.69
CA ARG A 318 17.15 7.24 -9.65
C ARG A 318 18.07 6.02 -9.52
N GLN A 319 19.25 6.01 -10.11
CA GLN A 319 20.22 4.93 -9.94
C GLN A 319 20.69 4.77 -8.48
N THR A 320 20.65 5.83 -7.66
CA THR A 320 20.94 5.70 -6.22
C THR A 320 19.85 4.94 -5.44
N ARG A 321 18.61 4.95 -5.95
CA ARG A 321 17.43 4.35 -5.31
C ARG A 321 16.98 3.06 -5.98
N TRP A 322 17.28 2.86 -7.26
CA TRP A 322 16.82 1.72 -8.05
C TRP A 322 18.01 1.02 -8.70
N ARG A 323 18.34 -0.17 -8.18
CA ARG A 323 19.38 -1.04 -8.70
C ARG A 323 18.79 -2.06 -9.65
N ASN A 324 19.54 -2.35 -10.71
CA ASN A 324 19.16 -3.30 -11.76
C ASN A 324 17.86 -2.92 -12.50
N VAL A 325 17.55 -1.63 -12.57
CA VAL A 325 16.50 -1.09 -13.45
C VAL A 325 17.12 -0.73 -14.79
N ASP A 326 16.45 -1.14 -15.84
CA ASP A 326 16.90 -1.00 -17.22
C ASP A 326 17.00 0.48 -17.66
N GLN A 327 18.02 0.81 -18.43
CA GLN A 327 18.26 2.18 -18.89
C GLN A 327 17.24 2.64 -19.93
N GLN A 328 16.74 1.72 -20.78
CA GLN A 328 15.70 2.04 -21.74
C GLN A 328 14.38 2.33 -21.04
N PHE A 329 14.07 1.64 -19.94
CA PHE A 329 12.93 1.98 -19.08
C PHE A 329 13.06 3.41 -18.49
N LEU A 330 14.22 3.77 -17.95
CA LEU A 330 14.44 5.12 -17.42
C LEU A 330 14.31 6.20 -18.50
N ALA A 331 14.85 5.96 -19.70
CA ALA A 331 14.70 6.86 -20.84
C ALA A 331 13.23 7.03 -21.25
N SER A 332 12.50 5.92 -21.37
CA SER A 332 11.07 5.94 -21.70
C SER A 332 10.24 6.69 -20.66
N MET A 333 10.55 6.51 -19.37
CA MET A 333 9.86 7.21 -18.28
C MET A 333 10.12 8.72 -18.33
N TYR A 334 11.37 9.13 -18.55
CA TYR A 334 11.73 10.54 -18.67
C TYR A 334 11.11 11.19 -19.90
N GLU A 335 11.13 10.53 -21.07
CA GLU A 335 10.43 11.01 -22.27
C GLU A 335 8.92 11.16 -22.05
N HIS A 336 8.30 10.23 -21.31
CA HIS A 336 6.89 10.28 -21.02
C HIS A 336 6.54 11.49 -20.14
N TYR A 337 7.36 11.72 -19.10
CA TYR A 337 7.30 12.95 -18.30
C TYR A 337 7.46 14.20 -19.18
N GLU A 338 8.49 14.27 -20.04
CA GLU A 338 8.74 15.45 -20.87
C GLU A 338 7.58 15.75 -21.83
N LYS A 339 7.12 14.73 -22.57
CA LYS A 339 5.99 14.86 -23.50
C LYS A 339 4.72 15.35 -22.83
N ARG A 340 4.49 14.90 -21.59
CA ARG A 340 3.22 15.13 -20.90
C ARG A 340 3.26 16.33 -19.95
N TRP A 341 4.43 16.81 -19.54
CA TRP A 341 4.58 17.84 -18.50
C TRP A 341 5.59 18.95 -18.79
N VAL A 342 6.63 18.71 -19.60
CA VAL A 342 7.62 19.75 -19.97
C VAL A 342 7.28 20.42 -21.30
N GLY A 343 6.55 19.72 -22.17
CA GLY A 343 6.07 20.22 -23.47
C GLY A 343 4.55 20.40 -23.57
N SER A 344 3.79 20.06 -22.52
CA SER A 344 2.34 20.28 -22.49
C SER A 344 2.03 21.65 -21.91
N GLU A 345 0.94 22.24 -22.38
CA GLU A 345 0.36 23.52 -21.95
C GLU A 345 -0.19 23.46 -20.51
N LEU A 346 0.56 22.93 -19.55
CA LEU A 346 0.23 23.02 -18.13
C LEU A 346 0.47 24.45 -17.70
N GLU A 347 -0.55 25.26 -17.93
CA GLU A 347 -0.65 26.63 -17.45
C GLU A 347 -0.46 26.62 -15.93
N ASP A 348 0.63 27.21 -15.44
CA ASP A 348 0.87 27.39 -14.02
C ASP A 348 -0.06 28.49 -13.48
N SER A 349 -1.32 28.13 -13.29
CA SER A 349 -2.33 29.06 -12.82
C SER A 349 -3.33 28.39 -11.89
N ALA A 350 -3.97 29.22 -11.07
CA ALA A 350 -5.13 28.82 -10.30
C ALA A 350 -6.30 28.36 -11.20
N GLU A 351 -6.46 28.96 -12.39
CA GLU A 351 -7.50 28.56 -13.34
C GLU A 351 -7.26 27.16 -13.90
N ALA A 352 -6.01 26.77 -14.14
CA ALA A 352 -5.70 25.39 -14.53
C ALA A 352 -6.08 24.39 -13.44
N LEU A 353 -5.77 24.69 -12.17
CA LEU A 353 -6.17 23.83 -11.05
C LEU A 353 -7.69 23.75 -10.90
N LYS A 354 -8.41 24.88 -11.07
CA LYS A 354 -9.88 24.89 -11.05
C LYS A 354 -10.49 23.98 -12.12
N ARG A 355 -9.95 23.98 -13.34
CA ARG A 355 -10.41 23.09 -14.42
C ARG A 355 -10.23 21.62 -14.03
N VAL A 356 -9.05 21.24 -13.52
CA VAL A 356 -8.79 19.89 -13.03
C VAL A 356 -9.77 19.51 -11.91
N CYS A 357 -9.98 20.39 -10.93
CA CYS A 357 -10.93 20.13 -9.85
C CYS A 357 -12.36 19.98 -10.36
N ALA A 358 -12.80 20.82 -11.31
CA ALA A 358 -14.14 20.76 -11.86
C ALA A 358 -14.42 19.41 -12.55
N GLU A 359 -13.51 18.96 -13.43
CA GLU A 359 -13.61 17.66 -14.11
C GLU A 359 -13.65 16.50 -13.09
N ARG A 360 -12.84 16.58 -12.03
CA ARG A 360 -12.80 15.56 -10.97
C ARG A 360 -14.08 15.52 -10.15
N ILE A 361 -14.56 16.68 -9.73
CA ILE A 361 -15.79 16.81 -8.95
C ILE A 361 -16.98 16.30 -9.76
N GLU A 362 -17.05 16.61 -11.05
CA GLU A 362 -18.09 16.09 -11.95
C GLU A 362 -18.04 14.57 -12.06
N THR A 363 -16.85 14.01 -12.34
CA THR A 363 -16.65 12.55 -12.41
C THR A 363 -17.11 11.85 -11.14
N ILE A 364 -16.77 12.39 -9.96
CA ILE A 364 -17.15 11.79 -8.67
C ILE A 364 -18.67 11.89 -8.46
N ARG A 365 -19.29 13.02 -8.81
CA ARG A 365 -20.74 13.19 -8.72
C ARG A 365 -21.50 12.22 -9.62
N GLU A 366 -21.03 11.98 -10.83
CA GLU A 366 -21.62 10.98 -11.74
C GLU A 366 -21.57 9.56 -11.14
N LEU A 367 -20.49 9.21 -10.44
CA LEU A 367 -20.36 7.92 -9.76
C LEU A 367 -21.28 7.80 -8.53
N MET A 368 -21.66 8.92 -7.91
CA MET A 368 -22.56 8.95 -6.76
C MET A 368 -24.03 8.78 -7.15
N GLY A 369 -24.40 9.07 -8.41
CA GLY A 369 -25.77 8.97 -8.92
C GLY A 369 -26.51 10.30 -8.91
#